data_AF-A0AAQ0H571-F1
#
_entry.id   AF-A0AAQ0H571-F1
#
_cell.length_a   1.000
_cell.length_b   1.000
_cell.length_c   1.000
_cell.angle_alpha   90.00
_cell.angle_beta   90.00
_cell.angle_gamma   90.00
#
_symmetry.space_group_name_H-M   'P 1'
#
loop_
_entity.id
_entity.type
_entity.pdbx_description
1 polymer ?
#
loop_
_entity_poly.entity_id
_entity_poly.type
_entity_poly.pdbx_seq_one_letter_code
_entity_poly.pdbx_strand_id
1 'polypeptide(L)'
;MIFTVAVFSIRFVPRRERLIVQYLHYGHTRILVSDMVGKVVLAYSASLAQAAVADTITVPTVDDAGLPVTVQLMLAPAIPVLLEPAPEDALEDAGDLAAQDFLTDARWRISALPPTGPGARHRR
;
A
#
# COMPACT_ATOMS: atom_id res chain seq x y z
N MET A 1 -31.89 32.69 29.41
CA MET A 1 -31.79 32.13 28.04
C MET A 1 -30.63 31.16 28.03
N ILE A 2 -30.90 29.86 27.98
CA ILE A 2 -29.90 28.78 28.00
C ILE A 2 -29.84 28.22 26.57
N PHE A 3 -28.68 28.25 25.93
CA PHE A 3 -28.45 27.63 24.63
C PHE A 3 -28.05 26.17 24.84
N THR A 4 -28.93 25.25 24.47
CA THR A 4 -28.66 23.81 24.39
C THR A 4 -27.85 23.51 23.13
N VAL A 5 -26.66 22.93 23.30
CA VAL A 5 -25.82 22.43 22.19
C VAL A 5 -26.30 21.02 21.83
N ALA A 6 -26.83 20.85 20.63
CA ALA A 6 -27.19 19.54 20.09
C ALA A 6 -25.92 18.79 19.67
N VAL A 7 -25.63 17.68 20.35
CA VAL A 7 -24.58 16.74 19.96
C VAL A 7 -25.09 15.96 18.74
N PHE A 8 -24.63 16.37 17.55
CA PHE A 8 -24.95 15.71 16.29
C PHE A 8 -24.14 14.41 16.19
N SER A 9 -24.76 13.30 16.61
CA SER A 9 -24.21 11.96 16.44
C SER A 9 -24.25 11.59 14.94
N ILE A 10 -23.18 11.90 14.22
CA ILE A 10 -22.95 11.38 12.88
C ILE A 10 -22.60 9.90 13.04
N ARG A 11 -23.59 9.03 12.87
CA ARG A 11 -23.34 7.62 12.57
C ARG A 11 -22.65 7.58 11.22
N PHE A 12 -21.32 7.42 11.23
CA PHE A 12 -20.51 7.10 10.07
C PHE A 12 -21.00 5.75 9.53
N VAL A 13 -21.88 5.78 8.54
CA VAL A 13 -22.19 4.63 7.70
C VAL A 13 -21.11 4.64 6.63
N PRO A 14 -20.12 3.72 6.65
CA PRO A 14 -19.12 3.68 5.59
C PRO A 14 -19.86 3.44 4.28
N ARG A 15 -19.83 4.46 3.42
CA ARG A 15 -20.23 4.32 2.02
C ARG A 15 -19.36 3.20 1.48
N ARG A 16 -19.96 2.16 0.86
CA ARG A 16 -19.21 1.19 0.06
C ARG A 16 -18.60 1.96 -1.12
N GLU A 17 -17.53 2.70 -0.86
CA GLU A 17 -16.63 3.17 -1.90
C GLU A 17 -16.13 1.91 -2.58
N ARG A 18 -16.29 1.82 -3.90
CA ARG A 18 -15.70 0.73 -4.68
C ARG A 18 -14.24 0.66 -4.26
N LEU A 19 -13.85 -0.42 -3.60
CA LEU A 19 -12.45 -0.73 -3.39
C LEU A 19 -11.85 -0.84 -4.80
N ILE A 20 -10.77 -0.12 -5.08
CA ILE A 20 -10.06 -0.25 -6.36
C ILE A 20 -8.94 -1.23 -6.09
N VAL A 21 -8.84 -2.28 -6.91
CA VAL A 21 -7.80 -3.31 -6.80
C VAL A 21 -6.87 -3.27 -7.99
N GLN A 22 -5.65 -3.72 -7.77
CA GLN A 22 -4.59 -3.77 -8.77
C GLN A 22 -3.84 -5.09 -8.66
N TYR A 23 -3.29 -5.55 -9.77
CA TYR A 23 -2.25 -6.57 -9.77
C TYR A 23 -0.89 -5.93 -9.57
N LEU A 24 -0.24 -6.32 -8.48
CA LEU A 24 1.17 -6.11 -8.24
C LEU A 24 1.95 -7.26 -8.88
N HIS A 25 2.75 -6.94 -9.88
CA HIS A 25 3.62 -7.88 -10.56
C HIS A 25 5.01 -7.85 -9.93
N TYR A 26 5.47 -9.02 -9.50
CA TYR A 26 6.80 -9.26 -8.96
C TYR A 26 7.43 -10.46 -9.66
N GLY A 27 8.31 -10.19 -10.62
CA GLY A 27 8.81 -11.23 -11.53
C GLY A 27 7.67 -11.83 -12.36
N HIS A 28 7.44 -13.14 -12.21
CA HIS A 28 6.38 -13.87 -12.91
C HIS A 28 5.11 -14.05 -12.05
N THR A 29 5.09 -13.48 -10.85
CA THR A 29 3.98 -13.60 -9.89
C THR A 29 3.12 -12.36 -9.93
N ARG A 30 1.79 -12.56 -9.98
CA ARG A 30 0.78 -11.51 -9.80
C ARG A 30 0.15 -11.62 -8.42
N ILE A 31 0.00 -10.50 -7.72
CA ILE A 31 -0.57 -10.44 -6.37
C ILE A 31 -1.69 -9.40 -6.39
N LEU A 32 -2.89 -9.79 -5.96
CA LEU A 32 -4.03 -8.89 -5.89
C LEU A 32 -3.91 -8.01 -4.66
N VAL A 33 -3.87 -6.70 -4.84
CA VAL A 33 -3.74 -5.73 -3.75
C VAL A 33 -4.75 -4.61 -3.91
N SER A 34 -5.04 -3.91 -2.82
CA SER A 34 -5.77 -2.64 -2.92
C SER A 34 -4.90 -1.60 -3.63
N ASP A 35 -5.55 -0.65 -4.29
CA ASP A 35 -4.90 0.46 -5.00
C ASP A 35 -3.90 1.23 -4.11
N MET A 36 -4.29 1.47 -2.85
CA MET A 36 -3.43 2.16 -1.88
C MET A 36 -2.18 1.33 -1.54
N VAL A 37 -2.34 0.03 -1.31
CA VAL A 37 -1.23 -0.88 -1.00
C VAL A 37 -0.27 -0.93 -2.19
N GLY A 38 -0.79 -1.13 -3.41
CA GLY A 38 0.02 -1.15 -4.63
C GLY A 38 0.85 0.12 -4.79
N LYS A 39 0.21 1.29 -4.71
CA LYS A 39 0.89 2.59 -4.83
C LYS A 39 1.97 2.80 -3.79
N VAL A 40 1.74 2.38 -2.54
CA VAL A 40 2.74 2.48 -1.47
C VAL A 40 3.91 1.53 -1.70
N VAL A 41 3.68 0.30 -2.17
CA VAL A 41 4.75 -0.63 -2.55
C VAL A 41 5.63 -0.04 -3.66
N LEU A 42 5.01 0.56 -4.68
CA LEU A 42 5.75 1.19 -5.78
C LEU A 42 6.59 2.38 -5.30
N ALA A 43 5.99 3.25 -4.47
CA ALA A 43 6.70 4.38 -3.87
C ALA A 43 7.86 3.90 -3.00
N TYR A 44 7.66 2.85 -2.20
CA TYR A 44 8.70 2.33 -1.34
C TYR A 44 9.85 1.73 -2.14
N SER A 45 9.55 0.94 -3.18
CA SER A 45 10.56 0.40 -4.10
C SER A 45 11.41 1.51 -4.73
N ALA A 46 10.79 2.61 -5.17
CA ALA A 46 11.51 3.76 -5.70
C ALA A 46 12.44 4.42 -4.65
N SER A 47 11.98 4.56 -3.40
CA SER A 47 12.80 5.10 -2.31
C SER A 47 13.99 4.19 -1.98
N LEU A 48 13.78 2.86 -1.94
CA LEU A 48 14.85 1.88 -1.74
C LEU A 48 15.89 1.90 -2.87
N ALA A 49 15.43 2.00 -4.12
CA ALA A 49 16.30 2.14 -5.28
C ALA A 49 17.17 3.40 -5.21
N GLN A 50 16.61 4.53 -4.78
CA GLN A 50 17.34 5.79 -4.61
C GLN A 50 18.36 5.73 -3.46
N ALA A 51 18.02 5.03 -2.38
CA ALA A 51 18.91 4.79 -1.25
C ALA A 51 19.94 3.67 -1.49
N ALA A 52 19.84 2.94 -2.61
CA ALA A 52 20.67 1.77 -2.95
C ALA A 52 20.67 0.67 -1.87
N VAL A 53 19.51 0.45 -1.24
CA VAL A 53 19.31 -0.58 -0.20
C VAL A 53 18.13 -1.48 -0.56
N ALA A 54 18.06 -2.65 0.07
CA ALA A 54 16.95 -3.59 -0.06
C ALA A 54 16.21 -3.74 1.27
N ASP A 55 14.93 -4.11 1.21
CA ASP A 55 14.13 -4.46 2.39
C ASP A 55 13.13 -5.58 2.05
N THR A 56 12.64 -6.29 3.07
CA THR A 56 11.56 -7.26 2.94
C THR A 56 10.30 -6.74 3.62
N ILE A 57 9.18 -6.83 2.92
CA ILE A 57 7.86 -6.37 3.38
C ILE A 57 6.84 -7.50 3.34
N THR A 58 5.85 -7.43 4.23
CA THR A 58 4.70 -8.33 4.26
C THR A 58 3.50 -7.59 3.72
N VAL A 59 3.05 -7.96 2.52
CA VAL A 59 1.97 -7.28 1.80
C VAL A 59 0.65 -8.01 2.04
N PRO A 60 -0.40 -7.30 2.49
CA PRO A 60 -1.75 -7.88 2.60
C PRO A 60 -2.34 -8.11 1.21
N THR A 61 -2.97 -9.27 1.04
CA THR A 61 -3.59 -9.73 -0.21
C THR A 61 -4.78 -10.64 0.12
N VAL A 62 -5.45 -11.19 -0.89
CA VAL A 62 -6.48 -12.23 -0.74
C VAL A 62 -6.08 -13.48 -1.50
N ASP A 63 -6.53 -14.63 -1.03
CA ASP A 63 -6.41 -15.91 -1.73
C ASP A 63 -7.56 -16.13 -2.73
N ASP A 64 -7.55 -17.27 -3.43
CA ASP A 64 -8.57 -17.65 -4.41
C ASP A 64 -9.97 -17.86 -3.80
N ALA A 65 -10.07 -17.96 -2.46
CA ALA A 65 -11.33 -18.04 -1.73
C ALA A 65 -11.78 -16.67 -1.20
N GLY A 66 -11.05 -15.61 -1.52
CA GLY A 66 -11.31 -14.25 -1.06
C GLY A 66 -10.97 -14.01 0.42
N LEU A 67 -10.20 -14.90 1.03
CA LEU A 67 -9.80 -14.76 2.43
C LEU A 67 -8.54 -13.88 2.54
N PRO A 68 -8.47 -12.99 3.55
CA PRO A 68 -7.31 -12.14 3.74
C PRO A 68 -6.10 -12.97 4.15
N VAL A 69 -5.02 -12.86 3.37
CA VAL A 69 -3.73 -13.48 3.62
C VAL A 69 -2.61 -12.47 3.45
N THR A 70 -1.37 -12.88 3.65
CA THR A 70 -0.20 -12.02 3.42
C THR A 70 0.85 -12.74 2.60
N VAL A 71 1.63 -11.97 1.85
CA VAL A 71 2.77 -12.45 1.07
C VAL A 71 4.01 -11.63 1.41
N GLN A 72 5.17 -12.29 1.50
CA GLN A 72 6.43 -11.60 1.74
C GLN A 72 7.12 -11.28 0.40
N LEU A 73 7.52 -10.02 0.23
CA LEU A 73 8.22 -9.52 -0.94
C LEU A 73 9.55 -8.89 -0.53
N MET A 74 10.60 -9.22 -1.27
CA MET A 74 11.86 -8.49 -1.19
C MET A 74 11.86 -7.36 -2.20
N LEU A 75 12.11 -6.14 -1.77
CA LEU A 75 12.27 -4.99 -2.65
C LEU A 75 13.76 -4.63 -2.68
N ALA A 76 14.33 -4.44 -3.86
CA ALA A 76 15.73 -4.07 -4.01
C ALA A 76 15.95 -3.24 -5.28
N PRO A 77 17.09 -2.52 -5.36
CA PRO A 77 17.47 -1.83 -6.59
C PRO A 77 17.57 -2.85 -7.74
N ALA A 78 17.13 -2.45 -8.94
CA ALA A 78 17.06 -3.27 -10.15
C ALA A 78 16.05 -4.43 -10.14
N ILE A 79 15.23 -4.60 -9.09
CA ILE A 79 14.06 -5.49 -9.14
C ILE A 79 12.86 -4.66 -9.62
N PRO A 80 12.34 -4.94 -10.84
CA PRO A 80 11.19 -4.19 -11.34
C PRO A 80 9.92 -4.58 -10.58
N VAL A 81 9.12 -3.57 -10.27
CA VAL A 81 7.78 -3.70 -9.72
C VAL A 81 6.83 -3.01 -10.68
N LEU A 82 5.78 -3.71 -11.10
CA LEU A 82 4.75 -3.18 -11.98
C LEU A 82 3.39 -3.24 -11.27
N LEU A 83 2.60 -2.20 -11.43
CA LEU A 83 1.20 -2.18 -11.06
C LEU A 83 0.34 -2.12 -12.31
N GLU A 84 -0.69 -2.95 -12.33
CA GLU A 84 -1.69 -3.00 -13.39
C GLU A 84 -3.09 -2.95 -12.77
N PRO A 85 -4.05 -2.20 -13.34
CA PRO A 85 -5.43 -2.29 -12.91
C PRO A 85 -5.96 -3.73 -13.00
N ALA A 86 -6.54 -4.23 -11.93
CA ALA A 86 -7.23 -5.51 -11.97
C ALA A 86 -8.67 -5.30 -12.49
N PRO A 87 -9.24 -6.28 -13.20
CA PRO A 87 -10.60 -6.18 -13.72
C PRO A 87 -11.64 -6.09 -12.59
N GLU A 88 -12.79 -5.48 -12.86
CA GLU A 88 -13.79 -5.11 -11.84
C GLU A 88 -14.42 -6.31 -11.12
N ASP A 89 -14.35 -7.50 -11.69
CA ASP A 89 -14.85 -8.78 -11.15
C ASP A 89 -13.89 -9.39 -10.11
N ALA A 90 -12.61 -9.00 -10.09
CA ALA A 90 -11.65 -9.43 -9.07
C ALA A 90 -11.96 -8.88 -7.65
N LEU A 91 -12.98 -8.02 -7.53
CA LEU A 91 -13.34 -7.27 -6.33
C LEU A 91 -14.38 -7.95 -5.45
N GLU A 92 -15.21 -8.85 -5.98
CA GLU A 92 -16.18 -9.57 -5.14
C GLU A 92 -15.47 -10.45 -4.09
N ASP A 93 -14.24 -10.88 -4.39
CA ASP A 93 -13.45 -11.75 -3.52
C ASP A 93 -12.47 -11.01 -2.60
N ALA A 94 -12.13 -9.74 -2.88
CA ALA A 94 -11.06 -9.02 -2.19
C ALA A 94 -11.44 -8.45 -0.81
N GLY A 95 -12.28 -9.16 -0.03
CA GLY A 95 -12.87 -8.72 1.23
C GLY A 95 -11.95 -7.85 2.12
N ASP A 96 -12.53 -6.79 2.69
CA ASP A 96 -11.96 -5.78 3.61
C ASP A 96 -10.45 -5.96 3.92
N LEU A 97 -9.61 -5.66 2.92
CA LEU A 97 -8.16 -5.79 3.03
C LEU A 97 -7.69 -4.93 4.20
N ALA A 98 -7.23 -5.57 5.28
CA ALA A 98 -6.62 -4.93 6.45
C ALA A 98 -5.28 -4.26 6.06
N ALA A 99 -5.36 -3.16 5.30
CA ALA A 99 -4.24 -2.46 4.71
C ALA A 99 -3.70 -1.35 5.61
N GLN A 100 -4.47 -0.88 6.59
CA GLN A 100 -4.15 0.33 7.34
C GLN A 100 -2.83 0.21 8.12
N ASP A 101 -2.59 -0.94 8.75
CA ASP A 101 -1.38 -1.20 9.52
C ASP A 101 -0.16 -1.25 8.58
N PHE A 102 -0.29 -1.94 7.45
CA PHE A 102 0.75 -1.99 6.41
C PHE A 102 1.07 -0.60 5.87
N LEU A 103 0.06 0.21 5.55
CA LEU A 103 0.25 1.57 5.03
C LEU A 103 0.97 2.46 6.04
N THR A 104 0.68 2.29 7.33
CA THR A 104 1.32 3.04 8.41
C THR A 104 2.79 2.64 8.55
N ASP A 105 3.08 1.34 8.58
CA ASP A 105 4.44 0.81 8.63
C ASP A 105 5.28 1.24 7.43
N ALA A 106 4.78 1.04 6.21
CA ALA A 106 5.49 1.41 5.00
C ALA A 106 5.80 2.91 4.92
N ARG A 107 4.85 3.78 5.32
CA ARG A 107 5.09 5.23 5.39
C ARG A 107 6.17 5.57 6.40
N TRP A 108 6.17 4.92 7.56
CA TRP A 108 7.23 5.12 8.55
C TRP A 108 8.59 4.72 7.96
N ARG A 109 8.71 3.52 7.38
CA ARG A 109 9.96 3.06 6.77
C ARG A 109 10.47 3.99 5.65
N ILE A 110 9.58 4.47 4.79
CA ILE A 110 9.93 5.45 3.74
C ILE A 110 10.53 6.72 4.37
N SER A 111 9.90 7.26 5.41
CA SER A 111 10.38 8.48 6.06
C SER A 111 11.68 8.29 6.85
N ALA A 112 12.02 7.06 7.22
CA ALA A 112 13.28 6.72 7.89
C ALA A 112 14.46 6.60 6.91
N LEU A 113 14.20 6.50 5.60
CA LEU A 113 15.26 6.46 4.59
C LEU A 113 15.97 7.83 4.49
N PRO A 114 17.28 7.85 4.16
CA PRO A 114 17.99 9.09 3.91
C PRO A 114 17.26 9.94 2.85
N PRO A 115 17.21 11.27 3.01
CA PRO A 115 16.53 12.13 2.06
C PRO A 115 17.11 11.97 0.66
N THR A 116 16.24 11.71 -0.31
CA THR A 116 16.64 11.46 -1.69
C THR A 116 16.53 12.74 -2.51
N GLY A 117 17.64 13.17 -3.12
CA GLY A 117 17.66 14.35 -3.98
C GLY A 117 19.06 14.66 -4.56
N PRO A 118 19.14 15.41 -5.67
CA PRO A 118 20.41 15.72 -6.37
C PRO A 118 21.45 16.52 -5.55
N GLY A 119 21.18 16.90 -4.30
CA GLY A 119 22.12 17.57 -3.40
C GLY A 119 22.85 16.66 -2.40
N ALA A 120 22.48 15.38 -2.26
CA ALA A 120 23.02 14.50 -1.21
C ALA A 120 24.46 14.03 -1.46
N ARG A 121 24.99 14.14 -2.69
CA ARG A 121 26.32 13.61 -3.08
C ARG A 121 27.49 14.58 -2.88
N HIS A 122 27.26 15.85 -2.53
CA HIS A 122 28.29 16.90 -2.53
C HIS A 122 28.94 17.22 -1.17
N ARG A 123 28.78 16.37 -0.15
CA ARG A 123 29.21 16.66 1.23
C ARG A 123 30.35 15.79 1.78
N ARG A 124 31.27 15.36 0.92
CA ARG A 124 32.50 14.68 1.34
C ARG A 124 33.73 15.46 0.92
#